data_AF-A0A8X7RT86-F1
#
_entry.id   AF-A0A8X7RT86-F1
#
_cell.length_a   1.000
_cell.length_b   1.000
_cell.length_c   1.000
_cell.angle_alpha   90.00
_cell.angle_beta   90.00
_cell.angle_gamma   90.00
#
_symmetry.space_group_name_H-M   'P 1'
#
loop_
_entity.id
_entity.type
_entity.pdbx_description
1 polymer ?
#
loop_
_entity_poly.entity_id
_entity_poly.type
_entity_poly.pdbx_seq_one_letter_code
_entity_poly.pdbx_strand_id
1 'polypeptide(L)' 'MGLKEVAVSSTSASLEPSYVLRALGVDEVMAHSSIRFGIGKLTTEEEIDKA' A
#
# COMPACT_ATOMS: atom_id res chain seq x y z
N MET A 1 9.59 -6.01 1.91
CA MET A 1 10.08 -4.68 1.48
C MET A 1 9.34 -3.65 2.33
N GLY A 2 10.03 -2.82 3.11
CA GLY A 2 9.37 -1.82 3.95
C GLY A 2 10.19 -0.53 3.93
N LEU A 3 9.51 0.60 3.72
CA LEU A 3 10.08 1.93 3.90
C LEU A 3 10.19 2.16 5.41
N LYS A 4 11.41 2.23 5.95
CA LYS A 4 11.65 2.26 7.41
C LYS A 4 11.06 3.47 8.12
N GLU A 5 10.80 4.55 7.37
CA GLU A 5 10.36 5.83 7.92
C GLU A 5 8.90 6.17 7.58
N VAL A 6 8.22 5.32 6.79
CA VAL A 6 6.86 5.58 6.32
C VAL A 6 5.95 4.43 6.72
N ALA A 7 4.78 4.75 7.28
CA ALA A 7 3.76 3.77 7.64
C ALA A 7 3.16 3.13 6.37
N VAL A 8 3.74 2.00 5.96
CA VAL A 8 3.39 1.29 4.74
C VAL A 8 2.91 -0.13 5.03
N SER A 9 1.88 -0.58 4.31
CA SER A 9 1.38 -1.95 4.38
C SER A 9 1.16 -2.51 2.98
N SER A 10 1.45 -3.80 2.77
CA SER A 10 1.00 -4.51 1.59
C SER A 10 -0.49 -4.85 1.74
N THR A 11 -1.23 -4.84 0.63
CA THR A 11 -2.68 -5.10 0.63
C THR A 11 -3.05 -6.55 0.95
N SER A 12 -2.05 -7.44 1.04
CA SER A 12 -2.19 -8.82 1.48
C SER A 12 -1.05 -9.22 2.42
N ALA A 13 -1.40 -9.92 3.50
CA ALA A 13 -0.46 -10.66 4.35
C ALA A 13 -0.27 -12.11 3.86
N SER A 14 -1.02 -12.54 2.85
CA SER A 14 -0.99 -13.86 2.23
C SER A 14 -0.31 -13.79 0.86
N LEU A 15 0.08 -14.95 0.31
CA LEU A 15 0.51 -15.06 -1.09
C LEU A 15 -0.64 -14.84 -2.09
N GLU A 16 -1.86 -14.65 -1.60
CA GLU A 16 -3.04 -14.38 -2.42
C GLU A 16 -3.19 -12.87 -2.66
N PRO A 17 -3.62 -12.45 -3.87
CA PRO A 17 -3.84 -11.04 -4.18
C PRO A 17 -5.03 -10.47 -3.40
N SER A 18 -5.04 -9.15 -3.21
CA SER A 18 -6.13 -8.49 -2.48
C SER A 18 -7.50 -8.75 -3.12
N TYR A 19 -8.41 -9.35 -2.37
CA TYR A 19 -9.78 -9.63 -2.83
C TYR A 19 -10.57 -8.35 -3.14
N VAL A 20 -10.25 -7.23 -2.47
CA VAL A 20 -10.87 -5.93 -2.75
C VAL A 20 -10.40 -5.40 -4.10
N LEU A 21 -9.09 -5.45 -4.38
CA LEU A 21 -8.56 -5.00 -5.67
C LEU A 21 -9.08 -5.86 -6.83
N ARG A 22 -9.19 -7.17 -6.62
CA ARG A 22 -9.84 -8.07 -7.59
C ARG A 22 -11.31 -7.70 -7.85
N ALA A 23 -12.07 -7.40 -6.80
CA ALA A 23 -13.46 -6.97 -6.94
C ALA A 23 -13.60 -5.62 -7.68
N LEU A 24 -12.59 -4.77 -7.61
CA LEU A 24 -12.49 -3.51 -8.39
C LEU A 24 -11.98 -3.72 -9.82
N GLY A 25 -11.70 -4.97 -10.24
CA GLY A 25 -11.23 -5.29 -11.58
C GLY A 25 -9.74 -5.00 -11.82
N VAL A 26 -8.95 -4.83 -10.76
CA VAL A 26 -7.50 -4.69 -10.87
C VAL A 26 -6.89 -6.04 -11.22
N ASP A 27 -5.99 -6.04 -12.20
CA ASP A 27 -5.24 -7.22 -12.62
C ASP A 27 -4.47 -7.85 -11.44
N GLU A 28 -4.28 -9.17 -11.48
CA GLU A 28 -3.66 -9.95 -10.42
C GLU A 28 -2.24 -9.51 -10.08
N VAL A 29 -1.44 -9.18 -11.10
CA VAL A 29 -0.05 -8.72 -10.94
C VAL A 29 -0.03 -7.34 -10.28
N MET A 30 -0.96 -6.46 -10.68
CA MET A 30 -1.11 -5.14 -10.05
C MET A 30 -1.62 -5.26 -8.62
N ALA A 31 -2.58 -6.16 -8.35
CA ALA A 31 -3.10 -6.39 -7.02
C ALA A 31 -2.01 -6.93 -6.07
N HIS A 32 -1.06 -7.71 -6.58
CA HIS A 32 0.09 -8.22 -5.83
C HIS A 32 1.17 -7.18 -5.54
N SER A 33 1.40 -6.26 -6.47
CA SER A 33 2.39 -5.18 -6.35
C SER A 33 1.83 -3.92 -5.69
N SER A 34 0.57 -3.96 -5.24
CA SER A 34 -0.10 -2.82 -4.61
C SER A 34 0.40 -2.55 -3.19
N ILE A 35 0.58 -1.26 -2.90
CA ILE A 35 1.02 -0.73 -1.60
C ILE A 35 -0.04 0.21 -1.04
N ARG A 36 -0.34 0.12 0.25
CA ARG A 36 -1.24 1.04 0.97
C ARG A 36 -0.44 1.94 1.91
N PHE A 37 -0.51 3.24 1.64
CA PHE A 37 0.00 4.30 2.51
C PHE A 37 -1.07 4.75 3.51
N GLY A 38 -0.67 4.89 4.77
CA GLY A 38 -1.52 5.48 5.81
C GLY A 38 -1.11 6.94 6.05
N ILE A 39 -2.02 7.87 5.80
CA ILE A 39 -1.81 9.30 6.06
C ILE A 39 -2.76 9.72 7.19
N GLY A 40 -2.25 10.45 8.18
CA GLY A 40 -3.01 10.83 9.38
C GLY A 40 -2.75 12.27 9.81
N LYS A 41 -3.33 12.66 10.95
CA LYS A 41 -3.27 14.04 11.49
C LYS A 41 -1.85 14.57 11.70
N LEU A 42 -0.88 13.68 11.91
CA LEU A 42 0.52 14.04 12.19
C LEU A 42 1.41 13.93 10.96
N THR A 43 0.88 13.50 9.81
CA THR A 43 1.66 13.41 8.57
C THR A 43 1.94 14.81 8.04
N THR A 44 3.20 15.08 7.71
CA THR A 44 3.70 16.33 7.16
C THR A 44 3.88 16.25 5.64
N GLU A 45 3.90 17.39 4.95
CA GLU A 45 4.16 17.43 3.50
C GLU A 45 5.56 16.89 3.17
N GLU A 46 6.57 17.18 4.00
CA GLU A 46 7.93 16.68 3.80
C GLU A 46 8.00 15.15 3.88
N GLU A 47 7.20 14.51 4.74
CA GLU A 47 7.09 13.05 4.80
C GLU A 47 6.40 12.47 3.55
N ILE A 48 5.47 13.20 2.95
CA ILE A 48 4.82 12.81 1.69
C ILE A 48 5.80 12.91 0.52
N ASP A 49 6.56 14.00 0.42
CA ASP A 49 7.52 14.21 -0.67
C ASP A 49 8.71 13.23 -0.65
N LYS A 50 9.02 12.66 0.52
CA LYS A 50 10.07 11.64 0.70
C LYS A 50 9.62 10.21 0.36
N ALA A 51 8.31 9.94 0.36
CA ALA A 51 7.74 8.60 0.23
C ALA A 51 7.63 8.13 -1.23
#